data_AF-A0A534IF45-F1
#
_entry.id   AF-A0A534IF45-F1
#
_cell.length_a   1.000
_cell.length_b   1.000
_cell.length_c   1.000
_cell.angle_alpha   90.00
_cell.angle_beta   90.00
_cell.angle_gamma   90.00
#
_symmetry.space_group_name_H-M   'P 1'
#
loop_
_entity.id
_entity.type
_entity.pdbx_description
1 polymer ?
#
loop_
_entity_poly.entity_id
_entity_poly.type
_entity_poly.pdbx_seq_one_letter_code
_entity_poly.pdbx_strand_id
1 'polypeptide(L)'
;MKKYLMLLIWRISQTGPILSIFFWSAALSGIFWPIVGGSSPPGPLFAFLRWLGIPADRVTVVGLLLLFLVFAATILFIGFVYDRVLKLWREQMYIAMDRNPYADDLLFHKEIMQWEQYYLPLARAMYKVSPDPELKRAIERVERWVATGRIESTQK
;
A
#
# COMPACT_ATOMS: atom_id res chain seq x y z
N MET A 1 18.60 9.65 -22.64
CA MET A 1 18.88 8.24 -22.29
C MET A 1 18.52 7.89 -20.84
N LYS A 2 19.05 8.57 -19.81
CA LYS A 2 18.72 8.29 -18.39
C LYS A 2 17.21 8.27 -18.08
N LYS A 3 16.45 9.28 -18.54
CA LYS A 3 14.98 9.36 -18.35
C LYS A 3 14.23 8.18 -18.97
N TYR A 4 14.63 7.76 -20.17
CA TYR A 4 13.99 6.64 -20.88
C TYR A 4 14.26 5.30 -20.17
N LEU A 5 15.50 5.06 -19.73
CA LEU A 5 15.84 3.88 -18.94
C LEU A 5 15.07 3.83 -17.62
N MET A 6 14.95 4.98 -16.94
CA MET A 6 14.19 5.09 -15.69
C MET A 6 12.70 4.78 -15.90
N LEU A 7 12.12 5.24 -17.01
CA LEU A 7 10.74 4.91 -17.40
C LEU A 7 10.57 3.41 -17.70
N LEU A 8 11.54 2.77 -18.36
CA LEU A 8 11.51 1.33 -18.61
C LEU A 8 11.59 0.52 -17.31
N ILE A 9 12.52 0.86 -16.42
CA ILE A 9 12.64 0.23 -15.09
C ILE A 9 11.33 0.42 -14.32
N TRP A 10 10.77 1.62 -14.32
CA TRP A 10 9.49 1.90 -13.66
C TRP A 10 8.37 1.02 -14.21
N ARG A 11 8.27 0.85 -15.54
CA ARG A 11 7.28 -0.05 -16.17
C ARG A 11 7.48 -1.51 -15.72
N ILE A 12 8.72 -1.99 -15.64
CA ILE A 12 9.02 -3.34 -15.14
C ILE A 12 8.61 -3.50 -13.68
N SER A 13 8.85 -2.50 -12.83
CA SER A 13 8.40 -2.54 -11.43
C SER A 13 6.87 -2.59 -11.32
N GLN A 14 6.15 -1.88 -12.19
CA GLN A 14 4.69 -1.90 -12.23
C GLN A 14 4.12 -3.23 -12.71
N THR A 15 4.83 -3.96 -13.58
CA THR A 15 4.39 -5.30 -14.03
C THR A 15 4.71 -6.40 -13.02
N GLY A 16 5.56 -6.15 -12.03
CA GLY A 16 5.95 -7.09 -10.98
C GLY A 16 4.75 -7.75 -10.28
N PRO A 17 3.77 -6.99 -9.75
CA PRO A 17 2.58 -7.58 -9.12
C PRO A 17 1.74 -8.45 -10.07
N ILE A 18 1.63 -8.08 -11.35
CA ILE A 18 0.87 -8.85 -12.35
C ILE A 18 1.56 -10.18 -12.63
N LEU A 19 2.88 -10.16 -12.85
CA LEU A 19 3.68 -11.38 -13.04
C LEU A 19 3.63 -12.25 -11.78
N SER A 20 3.70 -11.64 -10.59
CA SER A 20 3.58 -12.33 -9.31
C SER A 20 2.24 -13.06 -9.20
N ILE A 21 1.12 -12.38 -9.46
CA ILE A 21 -0.22 -13.01 -9.45
C ILE A 21 -0.26 -14.17 -10.44
N PHE A 22 0.26 -13.98 -11.67
CA PHE A 22 0.28 -15.02 -12.68
C PHE A 22 1.08 -16.26 -12.23
N PHE A 23 2.33 -16.07 -11.79
CA PHE A 23 3.19 -17.17 -11.34
C PHE A 23 2.65 -17.85 -10.08
N TRP A 24 2.15 -17.09 -9.10
CA TRP A 24 1.53 -17.68 -7.92
C TRP A 24 0.26 -18.44 -8.25
N SER A 25 -0.58 -17.92 -9.15
CA SER A 25 -1.79 -18.64 -9.58
C SER A 25 -1.44 -19.95 -10.30
N ALA A 26 -0.44 -19.94 -11.18
CA ALA A 26 0.03 -21.13 -11.87
C ALA A 26 0.66 -22.15 -10.90
N ALA A 27 1.52 -21.69 -9.99
CA ALA A 27 2.14 -22.53 -8.97
C ALA A 27 1.11 -23.15 -8.03
N LEU A 28 0.18 -22.34 -7.51
CA LEU A 28 -0.91 -22.81 -6.65
C LEU A 28 -1.81 -23.80 -7.38
N SER A 29 -2.14 -23.56 -8.65
CA SER A 29 -2.92 -24.52 -9.45
C SER A 29 -2.20 -25.88 -9.54
N GLY A 30 -0.89 -25.89 -9.77
CA GLY A 30 -0.08 -27.11 -9.78
C GLY A 30 -0.03 -27.81 -8.42
N ILE A 31 0.08 -27.04 -7.33
CA ILE A 31 0.12 -27.57 -5.95
C ILE A 31 -1.24 -28.14 -5.52
N PHE A 32 -2.34 -27.49 -5.90
CA PHE A 32 -3.68 -27.93 -5.52
C PHE A 32 -4.25 -29.01 -6.42
N TRP A 33 -3.73 -29.19 -7.64
CA TRP A 33 -4.23 -30.23 -8.54
C TRP A 33 -4.18 -31.64 -7.94
N PRO A 34 -3.10 -32.11 -7.29
CA PRO A 34 -3.09 -33.39 -6.59
C PRO A 34 -4.07 -33.48 -5.42
N ILE A 35 -4.44 -32.35 -4.83
CA ILE A 35 -5.37 -32.28 -3.69
C ILE A 35 -6.82 -32.36 -4.17
N VAL A 36 -7.16 -31.54 -5.18
CA VAL A 36 -8.51 -31.46 -5.78
C VAL A 36 -8.78 -32.67 -6.66
N GLY A 37 -7.84 -33.03 -7.55
CA GLY A 37 -7.80 -34.26 -8.34
C GLY A 37 -8.96 -34.50 -9.31
N GLY A 38 -8.69 -35.29 -10.36
CA GLY A 38 -9.74 -35.94 -11.15
C GLY A 38 -10.25 -37.21 -10.46
N SER A 39 -11.09 -37.98 -11.13
CA SER A 39 -11.57 -39.27 -10.62
C SER A 39 -10.49 -40.38 -10.58
N SER A 40 -9.40 -40.24 -11.34
CA SER A 40 -8.33 -41.23 -11.45
C SER A 40 -6.95 -40.57 -11.65
N PRO A 41 -6.02 -40.64 -10.69
CA PRO A 41 -6.23 -41.06 -9.30
C PRO A 41 -7.06 -40.00 -8.54
N PRO A 42 -7.98 -40.42 -7.65
CA PRO A 42 -8.78 -39.49 -6.85
C PRO A 42 -7.91 -38.76 -5.83
N GLY A 43 -7.96 -37.43 -5.85
CA GLY A 43 -7.33 -36.60 -4.83
C GLY A 43 -8.02 -36.75 -3.45
N PRO A 44 -7.35 -36.41 -2.34
CA PRO A 44 -7.95 -36.45 -1.01
C PRO A 44 -9.25 -35.63 -0.89
N LEU A 45 -9.27 -34.44 -1.49
CA LEU A 45 -10.46 -33.58 -1.50
C LEU A 45 -11.55 -34.18 -2.39
N PHE A 46 -11.17 -34.79 -3.52
CA PHE A 46 -12.10 -35.50 -4.39
C PHE A 46 -12.82 -36.62 -3.63
N ALA A 47 -12.06 -37.47 -2.95
CA ALA A 47 -12.59 -38.58 -2.17
C ALA A 47 -13.50 -38.10 -1.04
N PHE A 48 -13.10 -37.05 -0.31
CA PHE A 48 -13.90 -36.44 0.75
C PHE A 48 -15.24 -35.87 0.23
N LEU A 49 -15.23 -35.13 -0.88
CA LEU A 49 -16.44 -34.57 -1.47
C LEU A 49 -17.36 -35.64 -2.05
N ARG A 50 -16.81 -36.70 -2.63
CA ARG A 50 -17.58 -37.89 -3.05
C ARG A 50 -18.22 -38.60 -1.87
N TRP A 51 -17.52 -38.71 -0.74
CA TRP A 51 -18.06 -39.25 0.50
C TRP A 51 -19.20 -38.39 1.08
N LEU A 52 -19.10 -37.07 0.95
CA LEU A 52 -20.18 -36.12 1.29
C LEU A 52 -21.37 -36.14 0.31
N GLY A 53 -21.37 -37.01 -0.70
CA GLY A 53 -22.46 -37.17 -1.66
C GLY A 53 -22.44 -36.19 -2.84
N ILE A 54 -21.36 -35.41 -3.03
CA ILE A 54 -21.25 -34.51 -4.18
C ILE A 54 -21.04 -35.32 -5.47
N PRO A 55 -21.87 -35.12 -6.52
CA PRO A 55 -21.73 -35.78 -7.82
C PRO A 55 -20.35 -35.54 -8.46
N ALA A 56 -19.77 -36.56 -9.08
CA ALA A 56 -18.40 -36.53 -9.61
C ALA A 56 -18.15 -35.41 -10.64
N ASP A 57 -19.17 -35.03 -11.41
CA ASP A 57 -19.15 -33.91 -12.37
C ASP A 57 -18.98 -32.54 -11.70
N ARG A 58 -19.37 -32.41 -10.43
CA ARG A 58 -19.34 -31.13 -9.68
C ARG A 58 -18.23 -31.04 -8.65
N VAL A 59 -17.56 -32.16 -8.33
CA VAL A 59 -16.54 -32.23 -7.28
C VAL A 59 -15.44 -31.20 -7.50
N THR A 60 -14.95 -31.04 -8.72
CA THR A 60 -13.87 -30.09 -9.03
C THR A 60 -14.29 -28.65 -8.74
N VAL A 61 -15.49 -28.25 -9.17
CA VAL A 61 -15.99 -26.88 -8.97
C VAL A 61 -16.23 -26.60 -7.49
N VAL A 62 -16.88 -27.54 -6.79
CA VAL A 62 -17.14 -27.42 -5.34
C VAL A 62 -15.84 -27.41 -4.55
N GLY A 63 -14.86 -28.23 -4.94
CA GLY A 63 -13.55 -28.30 -4.30
C GLY A 63 -12.75 -27.02 -4.46
N LEU A 64 -12.74 -26.44 -5.67
CA LEU A 64 -12.11 -25.14 -5.93
C LEU A 64 -12.78 -24.02 -5.14
N LEU A 65 -14.11 -24.02 -5.07
CA LEU A 65 -14.85 -23.03 -4.29
C LEU A 65 -14.56 -23.14 -2.78
N LEU A 66 -14.52 -24.37 -2.25
CA LEU A 66 -14.17 -24.63 -0.85
C LEU A 66 -12.76 -24.14 -0.52
N LEU A 67 -11.78 -24.47 -1.38
CA LEU A 67 -10.41 -23.97 -1.24
C LEU A 67 -10.38 -22.44 -1.22
N PHE A 68 -11.04 -21.80 -2.18
CA PHE A 68 -11.12 -20.34 -2.23
C PHE A 68 -11.68 -19.75 -0.94
N LEU A 69 -12.79 -20.30 -0.42
CA LEU A 69 -13.42 -19.81 0.81
C LEU A 69 -12.52 -19.99 2.04
N VAL A 70 -11.83 -21.14 2.15
CA VAL A 70 -10.88 -21.40 3.25
C VAL A 70 -9.70 -20.42 3.19
N PHE A 71 -9.12 -20.20 2.01
CA PHE A 71 -8.05 -19.22 1.85
C PHE A 71 -8.51 -17.80 2.14
N ALA A 72 -9.67 -17.39 1.61
CA ALA A 72 -10.24 -16.08 1.88
C ALA A 72 -10.47 -15.86 3.38
N ALA A 73 -11.07 -16.84 4.07
CA ALA A 73 -11.28 -16.79 5.51
C ALA A 73 -9.95 -16.73 6.29
N THR A 74 -8.93 -17.49 5.86
CA THR A 74 -7.60 -17.50 6.50
C THR A 74 -6.89 -16.16 6.33
N ILE A 75 -6.91 -15.57 5.13
CA ILE A 75 -6.34 -14.25 4.86
C ILE A 75 -7.04 -13.18 5.68
N LEU A 76 -8.39 -13.20 5.73
CA LEU A 76 -9.16 -12.27 6.55
C LEU A 76 -8.87 -12.44 8.04
N PHE A 77 -8.73 -13.68 8.51
CA PHE A 77 -8.37 -13.97 9.90
C PHE A 77 -6.98 -13.43 10.25
N ILE A 78 -5.96 -13.70 9.42
CA ILE A 78 -4.61 -13.17 9.60
C ILE A 78 -4.63 -11.64 9.60
N GLY A 79 -5.34 -11.03 8.64
CA GLY A 79 -5.50 -9.57 8.56
C GLY A 79 -6.16 -8.99 9.81
N PHE A 80 -7.21 -9.65 10.30
CA PHE A 80 -7.88 -9.26 11.55
C PHE A 80 -6.92 -9.32 12.75
N VAL A 81 -6.15 -10.40 12.90
CA VAL A 81 -5.16 -10.54 13.97
C VAL A 81 -4.08 -9.45 13.86
N TYR A 82 -3.58 -9.20 12.65
CA TYR A 82 -2.56 -8.21 12.39
C TYR A 82 -3.01 -6.78 12.75
N ASP A 83 -4.25 -6.43 12.42
CA ASP A 83 -4.81 -5.10 12.71
C ASP A 83 -5.28 -4.95 14.17
N ARG A 84 -6.08 -5.90 14.67
CA ARG A 84 -6.75 -5.75 15.98
C ARG A 84 -5.89 -6.17 17.15
N VAL A 85 -5.14 -7.27 17.03
CA VAL A 85 -4.34 -7.81 18.13
C VAL A 85 -2.96 -7.17 18.14
N LEU A 86 -2.26 -7.22 17.02
CA LEU A 86 -0.88 -6.76 16.93
C LEU A 86 -0.75 -5.26 16.64
N LYS A 87 -1.79 -4.63 16.07
CA LYS A 87 -1.85 -3.19 15.74
C LYS A 87 -0.71 -2.69 14.83
N LEU A 88 0.02 -3.60 14.21
CA LEU A 88 1.28 -3.32 13.51
C LEU A 88 1.11 -2.32 12.36
N TRP A 89 0.02 -2.40 11.59
CA TRP A 89 -0.25 -1.42 10.52
C TRP A 89 -0.44 -0.01 11.04
N ARG A 90 -1.17 0.17 12.14
CA ARG A 90 -1.39 1.50 12.73
C ARG A 90 -0.11 2.04 13.34
N GLU A 91 0.61 1.21 14.06
CA GLU A 91 1.87 1.62 14.71
C GLU A 91 2.95 1.94 13.66
N GLN A 92 3.06 1.16 12.59
CA GLN A 92 3.98 1.44 11.50
C GLN A 92 3.64 2.78 10.81
N MET A 93 2.36 3.05 10.52
CA MET A 93 1.95 4.33 9.92
C MET A 93 2.18 5.51 10.86
N TYR A 94 1.86 5.34 12.14
CA TYR A 94 2.12 6.35 13.16
C TYR A 94 3.61 6.66 13.29
N ILE A 95 4.47 5.63 13.32
CA ILE A 95 5.92 5.83 13.34
C ILE A 95 6.40 6.52 12.06
N ALA A 96 5.89 6.12 10.90
CA ALA A 96 6.29 6.68 9.62
C ALA A 96 5.93 8.17 9.46
N MET A 97 4.84 8.61 10.08
CA MET A 97 4.36 10.00 9.99
C MET A 97 4.80 10.87 11.17
N ASP A 98 4.60 10.42 12.42
CA ASP A 98 4.74 11.27 13.62
C ASP A 98 6.06 11.06 14.38
N ARG A 99 6.76 9.95 14.14
CA ARG A 99 8.03 9.65 14.83
C ARG A 99 9.21 9.49 13.88
N ASN A 100 9.02 9.81 12.61
CA ASN A 100 10.07 9.69 11.63
C ASN A 100 10.88 11.00 11.61
N PRO A 101 12.11 11.00 12.17
CA PRO A 101 12.93 12.22 12.24
C PRO A 101 13.32 12.75 10.85
N TYR A 102 13.12 11.97 9.79
CA TYR A 102 13.35 12.38 8.41
C TYR A 102 12.08 12.91 7.71
N ALA A 103 10.90 12.74 8.30
CA ALA A 103 9.64 13.24 7.74
C ALA A 103 9.24 14.61 8.31
N ASP A 104 9.69 14.96 9.52
CA ASP A 104 9.26 16.18 10.21
C ASP A 104 9.73 17.48 9.51
N ASP A 105 10.89 17.44 8.84
CA ASP A 105 11.54 18.65 8.31
C ASP A 105 11.43 18.81 6.79
N LEU A 106 11.27 17.71 6.05
CA LEU A 106 11.43 17.67 4.60
C LEU A 106 10.08 17.77 3.87
N LEU A 107 9.85 18.91 3.23
CA LEU A 107 8.72 19.08 2.32
C LEU A 107 8.87 18.17 1.09
N PHE A 108 7.81 17.44 0.74
CA PHE A 108 7.75 16.77 -0.55
C PHE A 108 7.75 17.81 -1.68
N HIS A 109 8.27 17.44 -2.85
CA HIS A 109 8.32 18.35 -4.01
C HIS A 109 6.94 18.94 -4.38
N LYS A 110 5.87 18.15 -4.26
CA LYS A 110 4.50 18.61 -4.47
C LYS A 110 4.07 19.69 -3.45
N GLU A 111 4.55 19.61 -2.21
CA GLU A 111 4.21 20.53 -1.13
C GLU A 111 4.99 21.83 -1.29
N ILE A 112 6.27 21.74 -1.71
CA ILE A 112 7.06 22.91 -2.13
C ILE A 112 6.31 23.67 -3.22
N MET A 113 5.88 22.98 -4.29
CA MET A 113 5.10 23.61 -5.36
C MET A 113 3.80 24.24 -4.85
N GLN A 114 3.10 23.58 -3.93
CA GLN A 114 1.87 24.09 -3.35
C GLN A 114 2.09 25.37 -2.52
N TRP A 115 3.18 25.42 -1.74
CA TRP A 115 3.58 26.61 -1.00
C TRP A 115 3.97 27.76 -1.91
N GLU A 116 4.77 27.50 -2.95
CA GLU A 116 5.23 28.52 -3.89
C GLU A 116 4.10 29.10 -4.74
N GLN A 117 3.20 28.25 -5.24
CA GLN A 117 2.16 28.67 -6.19
C GLN A 117 0.92 29.28 -5.51
N TYR A 118 0.57 28.82 -4.31
CA TYR A 118 -0.72 29.18 -3.69
C TYR A 118 -0.54 29.87 -2.35
N TYR A 119 0.13 29.24 -1.39
CA TYR A 119 0.11 29.71 0.00
C TYR A 119 0.95 30.96 0.25
N LEU A 120 2.18 31.03 -0.26
CA LEU A 120 3.04 32.21 -0.08
C LEU A 120 2.49 33.45 -0.80
N PRO A 121 2.02 33.37 -2.06
CA PRO A 121 1.35 34.51 -2.71
C PRO A 121 0.14 35.03 -1.93
N LEU A 122 -0.70 34.11 -1.41
CA LEU A 122 -1.86 34.47 -0.61
C LEU A 122 -1.44 35.15 0.70
N ALA A 123 -0.47 34.60 1.42
CA ALA A 123 0.03 35.18 2.67
C ALA A 123 0.63 36.59 2.45
N ARG A 124 1.41 36.78 1.38
CA ARG A 124 1.94 38.09 0.99
C ARG A 124 0.84 39.08 0.63
N ALA A 125 -0.22 38.64 -0.05
CA ALA A 125 -1.38 39.48 -0.35
C ALA A 125 -2.12 39.89 0.93
N MET A 126 -2.34 38.97 1.86
CA MET A 126 -2.94 39.26 3.17
C MET A 126 -2.12 40.27 3.99
N TYR A 127 -0.79 40.12 4.00
CA TYR A 127 0.09 41.06 4.69
C TYR A 127 0.02 42.49 4.12
N LYS A 128 -0.20 42.64 2.80
CA LYS A 128 -0.40 43.97 2.19
C LYS A 128 -1.69 44.64 2.66
N VAL A 129 -2.74 43.86 2.92
CA VAL A 129 -4.04 44.36 3.38
C VAL A 129 -4.03 44.67 4.88
N SER A 130 -3.38 43.81 5.67
CA SER A 130 -3.25 43.96 7.12
C SER A 130 -1.81 43.71 7.54
N PRO A 131 -0.96 44.74 7.56
CA PRO A 131 0.44 44.61 7.96
C PRO A 131 0.55 44.25 9.44
N ASP A 132 0.93 43.01 9.71
CA ASP A 132 1.22 42.50 11.05
C ASP A 132 2.68 42.01 11.13
N PRO A 133 3.49 42.55 12.05
CA PRO A 133 4.86 42.08 12.28
C PRO A 133 4.98 40.56 12.52
N GLU A 134 3.98 39.92 13.13
CA GLU A 134 3.99 38.48 13.37
C GLU A 134 3.79 37.70 12.07
N LEU A 135 2.82 38.11 11.25
CA LEU A 135 2.57 37.55 9.92
C LEU A 135 3.80 37.67 9.01
N LYS A 136 4.50 38.81 9.03
CA LYS A 136 5.74 39.00 8.26
C LYS A 136 6.80 37.96 8.64
N ARG A 137 7.02 37.75 9.94
CA ARG A 137 7.98 36.74 10.43
C ARG A 137 7.56 35.33 10.04
N ALA A 138 6.26 35.04 10.05
CA ALA A 138 5.75 33.74 9.62
C ALA A 138 6.01 33.48 8.13
N ILE A 139 5.77 34.47 7.26
CA ILE A 139 6.06 34.39 5.82
C ILE A 139 7.56 34.11 5.60
N GLU A 140 8.44 34.88 6.24
CA GLU A 140 9.90 34.71 6.10
C GLU A 140 10.38 33.33 6.56
N ARG A 141 9.79 32.78 7.64
CA ARG A 141 10.11 31.41 8.10
C ARG A 141 9.73 30.36 7.06
N VAL A 142 8.52 30.47 6.50
CA VAL A 142 8.05 29.51 5.49
C VAL A 142 8.85 29.62 4.19
N GLU A 143 9.21 30.84 3.76
CA GLU A 143 10.08 31.04 2.61
C GLU A 143 11.45 30.37 2.78
N ARG A 144 12.06 30.48 3.98
CA ARG A 144 13.30 29.76 4.30
C ARG A 144 13.10 28.25 4.32
N TRP A 145 11.99 27.78 4.87
CA TRP A 145 11.68 26.35 4.90
C TRP A 145 11.52 25.77 3.50
N VAL A 146 10.75 26.44 2.62
CA VAL A 146 10.56 26.02 1.23
C VAL A 146 11.89 26.01 0.46
N ALA A 147 12.75 27.00 0.68
CA ALA A 147 14.05 27.09 0.00
C ALA A 147 15.07 26.03 0.47
N THR A 148 15.04 25.67 1.76
CA THR A 148 16.05 24.77 2.37
C THR A 148 15.55 23.35 2.60
N GLY A 149 14.23 23.13 2.57
CA GLY A 149 13.59 21.86 2.91
C GLY A 149 13.80 21.46 4.37
N ARG A 150 14.06 22.40 5.29
CA ARG A 150 14.19 22.14 6.74
C ARG A 150 13.45 23.20 7.56
N ILE A 151 12.68 22.78 8.57
CA ILE A 151 12.06 23.71 9.52
C ILE A 151 13.14 24.21 10.48
N GLU A 152 13.23 25.54 10.67
CA GLU A 152 13.92 26.09 11.83
C GLU A 152 13.09 25.76 13.07
N SER A 153 13.30 24.58 13.67
CA SER A 153 12.56 24.19 14.86
C SER A 153 12.80 25.26 15.92
N THR A 154 11.72 25.88 16.39
CA THR A 154 11.79 26.69 17.60
C THR A 154 11.99 25.70 18.73
N GLN A 155 13.24 25.45 19.12
CA GLN A 155 13.53 24.67 20.32
C GLN A 155 12.68 25.25 21.46
N LYS A 156 11.82 24.40 22.03
CA LYS A 156 11.24 24.62 23.35
C LYS A 156 12.22 24.11 24.39
#